data_AF-A0A2A3VNZ2-F1
#
_entry.id   AF-A0A2A3VNZ2-F1
#
_cell.length_a   1.000
_cell.length_b   1.000
_cell.length_c   1.000
_cell.angle_alpha   90.00
_cell.angle_beta   90.00
_cell.angle_gamma   90.00
#
_symmetry.space_group_name_H-M   'P 1'
#
loop_
_entity.id
_entity.type
_entity.pdbx_description
1 polymer ?
#
loop_
_entity_poly.entity_id
_entity_poly.type
_entity_poly.pdbx_seq_one_letter_code
_entity_poly.pdbx_strand_id
1 'polypeptide(L)'
;MQTARPPGAPSLHPRRADQWHVTLCFIGHEVDAAAMPALLDAFADAATRIPPHVWSIERLAYWPQSGAVVALPHPCPTLQALCDAARDAVRRCGIVPAQATTRPHLTLAYLDKHLAAQTWLEHIDCSLDPLTVDGFELLFNPGGRYEALGAWPLRGAALPSPPQQPTLF
;
A
#
# COMPACT_ATOMS: atom_id res chain seq x y z
N MET A 1 11.29 5.12 -14.79
CA MET A 1 10.42 4.21 -15.58
C MET A 1 10.39 4.55 -17.06
N GLN A 2 10.00 5.75 -17.49
CA GLN A 2 9.82 6.07 -18.92
C GLN A 2 11.15 6.15 -19.70
N THR A 3 12.21 6.63 -19.06
CA THR A 3 13.58 6.71 -19.63
C THR A 3 14.30 5.36 -19.72
N ALA A 4 13.94 4.41 -18.86
CA ALA A 4 14.53 3.06 -18.81
C ALA A 4 13.79 2.05 -19.72
N ARG A 5 12.73 2.49 -20.40
CA ARG A 5 11.91 1.63 -21.25
C ARG A 5 12.66 1.33 -22.55
N PRO A 6 12.83 0.05 -22.95
CA PRO A 6 13.54 -0.27 -24.18
C PRO A 6 12.74 0.14 -25.42
N PRO A 7 13.41 0.42 -26.56
CA PRO A 7 12.74 0.65 -27.83
C PRO A 7 11.78 -0.50 -28.18
N GLY A 8 10.56 -0.17 -28.59
CA GLY A 8 9.55 -1.18 -28.96
C GLY A 8 8.82 -1.85 -27.78
N ALA A 9 9.11 -1.48 -26.53
CA ALA A 9 8.33 -1.99 -25.39
C ALA A 9 6.84 -1.61 -25.50
N PRO A 10 5.93 -2.38 -24.87
CA PRO A 10 4.48 -2.10 -24.86
C PRO A 10 4.13 -0.75 -24.23
N SER A 11 3.01 -0.15 -24.66
CA SER A 11 2.55 1.15 -24.15
C SER A 11 2.34 1.12 -22.63
N LEU A 12 2.92 2.09 -21.94
CA LEU A 12 2.83 2.28 -20.51
C LEU A 12 1.87 3.44 -20.23
N HIS A 13 0.91 3.20 -19.36
CA HIS A 13 -0.10 4.14 -18.92
C HIS A 13 0.14 4.50 -17.46
N PRO A 14 0.89 5.58 -17.16
CA PRO A 14 1.22 5.96 -15.79
C PRO A 14 -0.03 6.33 -15.00
N ARG A 15 -0.08 5.95 -13.73
CA ARG A 15 -1.07 6.53 -12.80
C ARG A 15 -0.67 7.95 -12.47
N ARG A 16 -1.67 8.81 -12.33
CA ARG A 16 -1.46 10.19 -11.87
C ARG A 16 -0.92 10.16 -10.44
N ALA A 17 0.00 11.06 -10.12
CA ALA A 17 0.67 11.09 -8.83
C ALA A 17 -0.31 11.27 -7.65
N ASP A 18 -1.40 12.02 -7.84
CA ASP A 18 -2.47 12.21 -6.85
C ASP A 18 -3.31 10.95 -6.59
N GLN A 19 -3.10 9.89 -7.38
CA GLN A 19 -3.77 8.61 -7.19
C GLN A 19 -2.86 7.58 -6.54
N TRP A 20 -1.58 7.85 -6.38
CA TRP A 20 -0.61 6.90 -5.79
C TRP A 20 -0.95 6.63 -4.33
N HIS A 21 -1.16 5.36 -4.00
CA HIS A 21 -1.40 4.90 -2.64
C HIS A 21 -1.03 3.42 -2.52
N VAL A 22 -0.75 2.99 -1.29
CA VAL A 22 -0.67 1.58 -0.92
C VAL A 22 -2.01 1.18 -0.34
N THR A 23 -2.73 0.27 -1.01
CA THR A 23 -4.02 -0.20 -0.49
C THR A 23 -3.79 -1.07 0.73
N LEU A 24 -4.29 -0.65 1.90
CA LEU A 24 -4.17 -1.42 3.14
C LEU A 24 -5.21 -2.57 3.20
N CYS A 25 -6.43 -2.27 2.80
CA CYS A 25 -7.56 -3.19 2.79
C CYS A 25 -8.60 -2.64 1.82
N PHE A 26 -9.02 -3.43 0.83
CA PHE A 26 -10.13 -3.05 -0.04
C PHE A 26 -11.44 -3.55 0.59
N ILE A 27 -12.25 -2.60 1.05
CA ILE A 27 -13.48 -2.91 1.79
C ILE A 27 -14.56 -3.45 0.84
N GLY A 28 -14.76 -2.79 -0.29
CA GLY A 28 -15.77 -3.15 -1.28
C GLY A 28 -16.27 -1.91 -2.03
N HIS A 29 -17.31 -2.09 -2.84
CA HIS A 29 -17.98 -1.00 -3.57
C HIS A 29 -19.06 -0.30 -2.74
N GLU A 30 -19.64 -1.03 -1.80
CA GLU A 30 -20.72 -0.57 -0.95
C GLU A 30 -20.39 -0.92 0.51
N VAL A 31 -20.60 0.04 1.39
CA VAL A 31 -20.51 -0.14 2.83
C VAL A 31 -21.80 0.38 3.41
N ASP A 32 -22.41 -0.38 4.31
CA ASP A 32 -23.61 0.05 5.02
C ASP A 32 -23.33 1.37 5.73
N ALA A 33 -24.13 2.40 5.44
CA ALA A 33 -24.02 3.71 6.05
C ALA A 33 -24.13 3.64 7.58
N ALA A 34 -24.90 2.67 8.11
CA ALA A 34 -25.03 2.45 9.55
C ALA A 34 -23.72 1.96 10.20
N ALA A 35 -22.85 1.28 9.45
CA ALA A 35 -21.55 0.80 9.94
C ALA A 35 -20.46 1.88 9.90
N MET A 36 -20.67 2.99 9.18
CA MET A 36 -19.64 3.99 8.93
C MET A 36 -19.10 4.66 10.21
N PRO A 37 -19.93 5.10 11.19
CA PRO A 37 -19.39 5.69 12.42
C PRO A 37 -18.47 4.73 13.18
N ALA A 38 -18.91 3.48 13.35
CA ALA A 38 -18.12 2.45 14.03
C ALA A 38 -16.82 2.13 13.27
N LEU A 39 -16.84 2.20 11.94
CA LEU A 39 -15.65 2.00 11.10
C LEU A 39 -14.63 3.13 11.28
N LEU A 40 -15.08 4.38 11.29
CA LEU A 40 -14.22 5.55 11.51
C LEU A 40 -13.55 5.50 12.89
N ASP A 41 -14.32 5.13 13.92
CA ASP A 41 -13.79 4.93 15.29
C ASP A 41 -12.77 3.78 15.33
N ALA A 42 -13.08 2.65 14.70
CA ALA A 42 -12.17 1.50 14.65
C ALA A 42 -10.85 1.81 13.93
N PHE A 43 -10.86 2.71 12.94
CA PHE A 43 -9.65 3.22 12.28
C PHE A 43 -8.88 4.20 13.16
N ALA A 44 -9.57 5.08 13.89
CA ALA A 44 -8.92 5.95 14.87
C ALA A 44 -8.15 5.11 15.92
N ASP A 45 -8.78 4.07 16.44
CA ASP A 45 -8.14 3.12 17.36
C ASP A 45 -6.94 2.41 16.70
N ALA A 46 -7.05 2.00 15.43
CA ALA A 46 -5.95 1.36 14.71
C ALA A 46 -4.74 2.29 14.58
N ALA A 47 -4.96 3.57 14.32
CA ALA A 47 -3.89 4.56 14.18
C ALA A 47 -3.09 4.77 15.48
N THR A 48 -3.70 4.55 16.65
CA THR A 48 -2.99 4.63 17.94
C THR A 48 -2.07 3.45 18.23
N ARG A 49 -2.19 2.35 17.48
CA ARG A 49 -1.39 1.12 17.72
C ARG A 49 -0.17 0.99 16.83
N ILE A 50 -0.17 1.66 15.68
CA ILE A 50 0.91 1.56 14.68
C ILE A 50 1.76 2.84 14.73
N PRO A 51 3.09 2.74 14.91
CA PRO A 51 3.97 3.90 14.87
C PRO A 51 4.15 4.44 13.44
N PRO A 52 4.42 5.75 13.27
CA PRO A 52 5.02 6.27 12.05
C PRO A 52 6.28 5.47 11.70
N HIS A 53 6.49 5.20 10.42
CA HIS A 53 7.60 4.37 9.96
C HIS A 53 8.02 4.77 8.54
N VAL A 54 9.12 4.19 8.08
CA VAL A 54 9.60 4.36 6.71
C VAL A 54 9.57 3.01 5.98
N TRP A 55 9.42 3.06 4.66
CA TRP A 55 9.61 1.90 3.80
C TRP A 55 10.40 2.30 2.56
N SER A 56 11.10 1.33 1.98
CA SER A 56 11.87 1.51 0.75
C SER A 56 11.35 0.58 -0.33
N ILE A 57 11.47 1.02 -1.58
CA ILE A 57 11.10 0.22 -2.74
C ILE A 57 12.27 -0.73 -3.04
N GLU A 58 12.00 -2.03 -3.07
CA GLU A 58 12.99 -3.03 -3.44
C GLU A 58 13.10 -3.15 -4.97
N ARG A 59 11.96 -3.24 -5.64
CA ARG A 59 11.90 -3.51 -7.08
C ARG A 59 10.56 -3.17 -7.69
N LEU A 60 10.53 -3.11 -9.01
CA LEU A 60 9.29 -3.07 -9.78
C LEU A 60 8.87 -4.47 -10.26
N ALA A 61 7.58 -4.66 -10.45
CA ALA A 61 7.02 -5.90 -10.99
C ALA A 61 5.84 -5.62 -11.91
N TYR A 62 5.68 -6.45 -12.94
CA TYR A 62 4.48 -6.48 -13.78
C TYR A 62 3.59 -7.66 -13.36
N TRP A 63 2.29 -7.41 -13.19
CA TRP A 63 1.28 -8.42 -12.88
C TRP A 63 0.39 -8.66 -14.10
N PRO A 64 0.58 -9.79 -14.83
CA PRO A 64 -0.06 -9.99 -16.14
C PRO A 64 -1.58 -9.94 -16.12
N GLN A 65 -2.21 -10.42 -15.05
CA GLN A 65 -3.67 -10.50 -14.96
C GLN A 65 -4.34 -9.12 -14.86
N SER A 66 -3.75 -8.20 -14.11
CA SER A 66 -4.27 -6.83 -13.95
C SER A 66 -3.67 -5.85 -14.95
N GLY A 67 -2.54 -6.19 -15.56
CA GLY A 67 -1.73 -5.27 -16.33
C GLY A 67 -0.91 -4.30 -15.46
N ALA A 68 -1.00 -4.42 -14.12
CA ALA A 68 -0.40 -3.45 -13.21
C ALA A 68 1.13 -3.55 -13.20
N VAL A 69 1.78 -2.39 -13.25
CA VAL A 69 3.19 -2.24 -12.89
C VAL A 69 3.25 -1.63 -11.50
N VAL A 70 3.83 -2.37 -10.57
CA VAL A 70 3.82 -2.05 -9.14
C VAL A 70 5.24 -1.89 -8.61
N ALA A 71 5.43 -0.98 -7.66
CA ALA A 71 6.58 -0.97 -6.75
C ALA A 71 6.31 -1.90 -5.58
N LEU A 72 7.24 -2.81 -5.33
CA LEU A 72 7.22 -3.73 -4.21
C LEU A 72 8.19 -3.24 -3.12
N PRO A 73 7.77 -3.25 -1.85
CA PRO A 73 8.60 -2.83 -0.73
C PRO A 73 9.69 -3.87 -0.43
N HIS A 74 10.81 -3.43 0.13
CA HIS A 74 11.60 -4.32 0.99
C HIS A 74 10.74 -4.81 2.17
N PRO A 75 11.05 -5.96 2.80
CA PRO A 75 10.30 -6.44 3.95
C PRO A 75 10.14 -5.35 5.04
N CYS A 76 8.90 -4.93 5.27
CA CYS A 76 8.55 -3.90 6.25
C CYS A 76 7.44 -4.44 7.17
N PRO A 77 7.79 -5.06 8.30
CA PRO A 77 6.82 -5.64 9.22
C PRO A 77 5.79 -4.62 9.73
N THR A 78 6.19 -3.36 9.92
CA THR A 78 5.28 -2.30 10.38
C THR A 78 4.23 -1.93 9.34
N LEU A 79 4.60 -1.89 8.05
CA LEU A 79 3.63 -1.66 6.96
C LEU A 79 2.65 -2.85 6.84
N GLN A 80 3.14 -4.08 7.00
CA GLN A 80 2.26 -5.25 7.04
C GLN A 80 1.32 -5.21 8.26
N ALA A 81 1.83 -4.82 9.43
CA ALA A 81 1.01 -4.64 10.63
C ALA A 81 -0.07 -3.57 10.46
N LEU A 82 0.20 -2.51 9.67
CA LEU A 82 -0.80 -1.51 9.30
C LEU A 82 -1.92 -2.10 8.41
N CYS A 83 -1.56 -2.93 7.41
CA CYS A 83 -2.53 -3.66 6.60
C CYS A 83 -3.43 -4.57 7.46
N ASP A 84 -2.82 -5.32 8.38
CA ASP A 84 -3.54 -6.23 9.27
C ASP A 84 -4.46 -5.47 10.25
N ALA A 85 -3.97 -4.37 10.84
CA ALA A 85 -4.74 -3.53 11.75
C ALA A 85 -5.96 -2.89 11.06
N ALA A 86 -5.80 -2.43 9.81
CA ALA A 86 -6.89 -1.89 9.00
C ALA A 86 -7.93 -2.96 8.66
N ARG A 87 -7.49 -4.14 8.22
CA ARG A 87 -8.38 -5.29 7.96
C ARG A 87 -9.16 -5.70 9.21
N ASP A 88 -8.50 -5.76 10.35
CA ASP A 88 -9.14 -6.17 11.60
C ASP A 88 -10.11 -5.11 12.13
N ALA A 89 -9.85 -3.82 11.90
CA ALA A 89 -10.81 -2.74 12.15
C ALA A 89 -12.09 -2.93 11.33
N VAL A 90 -11.97 -3.16 10.02
CA VAL A 90 -13.11 -3.44 9.13
C VAL A 90 -13.92 -4.65 9.63
N ARG A 91 -13.24 -5.74 10.01
CA ARG A 91 -13.90 -6.97 10.52
C ARG A 91 -14.62 -6.76 11.85
N ARG A 92 -14.07 -5.96 12.77
CA ARG A 92 -14.73 -5.65 14.05
C ARG A 92 -16.06 -4.91 13.87
N CYS A 93 -16.23 -4.20 12.77
CA CYS A 93 -17.48 -3.53 12.40
C CYS A 93 -18.48 -4.46 11.70
N GLY A 94 -18.21 -5.78 11.64
CA GLY A 94 -19.07 -6.75 10.96
C GLY A 94 -18.96 -6.73 9.43
N ILE A 95 -17.98 -6.01 8.88
CA ILE A 95 -17.77 -5.90 7.44
C ILE A 95 -16.79 -6.98 6.99
N VAL A 96 -17.15 -7.72 5.94
CA VAL A 96 -16.25 -8.66 5.27
C VAL A 96 -15.49 -7.91 4.17
N PRO A 97 -14.16 -7.72 4.29
CA PRO A 97 -13.41 -7.01 3.26
C PRO A 97 -13.41 -7.80 1.94
N ALA A 98 -13.63 -7.11 0.82
CA ALA A 98 -13.56 -7.70 -0.51
C ALA A 98 -12.14 -8.22 -0.84
N GLN A 99 -11.09 -7.53 -0.40
CA GLN A 99 -9.71 -8.00 -0.58
C GLN A 99 -8.79 -7.51 0.54
N ALA A 100 -8.11 -8.45 1.19
CA ALA A 100 -7.05 -8.15 2.15
C ALA A 100 -5.70 -7.98 1.44
N THR A 101 -4.90 -7.01 1.87
CA THR A 101 -3.53 -6.85 1.36
C THR A 101 -2.55 -7.69 2.18
N THR A 102 -2.07 -8.77 1.57
CA THR A 102 -1.02 -9.63 2.14
C THR A 102 0.38 -9.28 1.62
N ARG A 103 0.44 -8.44 0.58
CA ARG A 103 1.68 -7.89 0.03
C ARG A 103 1.45 -6.42 -0.32
N PRO A 104 1.84 -5.49 0.57
CA PRO A 104 1.76 -4.06 0.33
C PRO A 104 2.52 -3.73 -0.96
N HIS A 105 1.95 -2.86 -1.78
CA HIS A 105 2.52 -2.45 -3.05
C HIS A 105 1.94 -1.10 -3.47
N LEU A 106 2.69 -0.37 -4.29
CA LEU A 106 2.24 0.87 -4.90
C LEU A 106 2.04 0.63 -6.40
N THR A 107 0.83 0.80 -6.91
CA THR A 107 0.60 0.75 -8.37
C THR A 107 1.06 2.06 -9.01
N LEU A 108 2.03 1.96 -9.92
CA LEU A 108 2.65 3.11 -10.59
C LEU A 108 2.08 3.35 -11.98
N ALA A 109 1.74 2.28 -12.70
CA ALA A 109 1.30 2.34 -14.09
C ALA A 109 0.56 1.05 -14.48
N TYR A 110 0.03 1.05 -15.70
CA TYR A 110 -0.52 -0.13 -16.35
C TYR A 110 0.14 -0.34 -17.72
N LEU A 111 0.33 -1.60 -18.07
CA LEU A 111 0.53 -2.08 -19.44
C LEU A 111 -0.73 -2.84 -19.87
N ASP A 112 -0.79 -3.25 -21.14
CA ASP A 112 -1.81 -4.22 -21.56
C ASP A 112 -1.73 -5.50 -20.73
N LYS A 113 -2.87 -6.15 -20.54
CA LYS A 113 -2.97 -7.41 -19.78
C LYS A 113 -2.38 -8.56 -20.58
N HIS A 114 -1.94 -9.60 -19.88
CA HIS A 114 -1.45 -10.86 -20.44
C HIS A 114 -0.23 -10.74 -21.37
N LEU A 115 0.54 -9.65 -21.26
CA LEU A 115 1.82 -9.54 -21.95
C LEU A 115 2.84 -10.50 -21.35
N ALA A 116 3.88 -10.80 -22.12
CA ALA A 116 5.05 -11.51 -21.63
C ALA A 116 5.71 -10.77 -20.45
N ALA A 117 6.54 -11.49 -19.69
CA ALA A 117 7.28 -10.90 -18.58
C ALA A 117 8.09 -9.67 -19.02
N GLN A 118 8.05 -8.61 -18.22
CA GLN A 118 8.68 -7.33 -18.51
C GLN A 118 10.02 -7.21 -17.77
N THR A 119 11.00 -8.02 -18.17
CA THR A 119 12.30 -8.18 -17.47
C THR A 119 13.13 -6.88 -17.41
N TRP A 120 12.88 -5.93 -18.31
CA TRP A 120 13.50 -4.60 -18.24
C TRP A 120 13.14 -3.84 -16.95
N LEU A 121 12.02 -4.16 -16.29
CA LEU A 121 11.66 -3.58 -15.00
C LEU A 121 12.65 -3.92 -13.89
N GLU A 122 13.34 -5.07 -13.98
CA GLU A 122 14.35 -5.52 -13.01
C GLU A 122 15.62 -4.65 -13.04
N HIS A 123 15.83 -3.92 -14.13
CA HIS A 123 16.99 -3.06 -14.34
C HIS A 123 16.73 -1.60 -13.93
N ILE A 124 15.53 -1.30 -13.42
CA ILE A 124 15.20 0.03 -12.93
C ILE A 124 15.76 0.20 -11.53
N ASP A 125 16.65 1.18 -11.40
CA ASP A 125 17.16 1.57 -10.09
C ASP A 125 16.02 2.07 -9.19
N CYS A 126 15.86 1.39 -8.05
CA CYS A 126 14.88 1.70 -7.02
C CYS A 126 15.53 2.29 -5.76
N SER A 127 16.79 2.73 -5.83
CA SER A 127 17.55 3.37 -4.75
C SER A 127 17.09 4.82 -4.49
N LEU A 128 15.79 4.97 -4.24
CA LEU A 128 15.17 6.22 -3.83
C LEU A 128 15.24 6.39 -2.32
N ASP A 129 15.09 7.62 -1.85
CA ASP A 129 14.94 7.90 -0.42
C ASP A 129 13.75 7.12 0.16
N PRO A 130 13.87 6.60 1.39
CA PRO A 130 12.77 5.93 2.07
C PRO A 130 11.51 6.83 2.13
N LEU A 131 10.37 6.22 1.85
CA LEU A 131 9.07 6.87 1.92
C LEU A 131 8.56 6.83 3.35
N THR A 132 8.15 7.98 3.87
CA THR A 132 7.55 8.09 5.21
C THR A 132 6.07 7.69 5.17
N VAL A 133 5.65 6.92 6.17
CA VAL A 133 4.25 6.60 6.46
C VAL A 133 3.92 7.21 7.81
N ASP A 134 3.18 8.31 7.79
CA ASP A 134 2.76 9.08 8.96
C ASP A 134 1.25 8.98 9.22
N GLY A 135 0.49 8.38 8.32
CA GLY A 135 -0.96 8.24 8.42
C GLY A 135 -1.54 7.28 7.38
N PHE A 136 -2.86 7.08 7.45
CA PHE A 136 -3.64 6.43 6.40
C PHE A 136 -5.01 7.06 6.26
N GLU A 137 -5.65 6.81 5.13
CA GLU A 137 -6.96 7.39 4.77
C GLU A 137 -7.96 6.30 4.39
N LEU A 138 -9.23 6.57 4.66
CA LEU A 138 -10.35 5.82 4.09
C LEU A 138 -10.74 6.52 2.79
N LEU A 139 -10.47 5.87 1.66
CA LEU A 139 -10.72 6.46 0.34
C LEU A 139 -12.00 5.92 -0.29
N PHE A 140 -12.80 6.83 -0.84
CA PHE A 140 -13.92 6.54 -1.72
C PHE A 140 -13.58 6.95 -3.15
N ASN A 141 -13.96 6.13 -4.14
CA ASN A 141 -13.74 6.45 -5.55
C ASN A 141 -15.09 6.50 -6.28
N PRO A 142 -15.72 7.68 -6.42
CA PRO A 142 -16.95 7.84 -7.19
C PRO A 142 -16.77 7.73 -8.70
N GLY A 143 -15.53 7.56 -9.18
CA GLY A 143 -15.17 7.56 -10.60
C GLY A 143 -14.16 8.66 -10.92
N GLY A 144 -12.94 8.27 -11.28
CA GLY A 144 -11.89 9.16 -11.80
C GLY A 144 -11.02 9.86 -10.75
N ARG A 145 -11.44 9.93 -9.48
CA ARG A 145 -10.64 10.49 -8.37
C ARG A 145 -10.95 9.78 -7.06
N TYR A 146 -10.02 9.86 -6.12
CA TYR A 146 -10.26 9.44 -4.74
C TYR A 146 -10.69 10.64 -3.89
N GLU A 147 -11.63 10.39 -2.98
CA GLU A 147 -12.10 11.31 -1.96
C GLU A 147 -11.83 10.68 -0.59
N ALA A 148 -11.15 11.39 0.29
CA ALA A 148 -10.89 10.91 1.65
C ALA A 148 -12.15 11.11 2.51
N LEU A 149 -12.70 10.01 3.03
CA LEU A 149 -13.80 10.01 3.99
C LEU A 149 -13.30 10.17 5.43
N GLY A 150 -12.02 9.88 5.66
CA GLY A 150 -11.34 10.03 6.95
C GLY A 150 -9.83 9.87 6.77
N ALA A 151 -9.07 10.51 7.64
CA ALA A 151 -7.61 10.48 7.66
C ALA A 151 -7.14 10.39 9.10
N TRP A 152 -6.21 9.46 9.38
CA TRP A 152 -5.72 9.21 10.72
C TRP A 152 -4.20 9.22 10.75
N PRO A 153 -3.57 10.15 11.49
CA PRO A 153 -2.14 10.11 11.71
C PRO A 153 -1.78 8.94 12.62
N LEU A 154 -0.68 8.27 12.31
CA LEU A 154 -0.12 7.18 13.10
C LEU A 154 0.49 7.74 14.39
N ARG A 155 0.14 7.13 15.51
CA ARG A 155 0.52 7.59 16.86
C ARG A 155 1.01 6.47 17.77
N GLY A 156 1.17 5.26 17.24
CA GLY A 156 1.68 4.13 18.02
C GLY A 156 3.09 4.38 18.53
N ALA A 157 3.41 3.75 19.65
CA ALA A 157 4.79 3.71 20.14
C ALA A 157 5.64 2.82 19.21
N ALA A 158 6.88 3.22 18.96
CA ALA A 158 7.84 2.36 18.28
C ALA A 158 8.01 1.06 19.07
N LEU A 159 8.09 -0.08 18.37
CA LEU A 159 8.46 -1.34 19.00
C LEU A 159 9.85 -1.16 19.64
N PRO A 160 10.06 -1.59 20.90
CA PRO A 160 11.38 -1.56 21.50
C PRO A 160 12.35 -2.35 20.63
N SER A 161 13.54 -1.79 20.38
CA SER A 161 14.59 -2.50 19.65
C SER A 161 14.87 -3.84 20.34
N PRO A 162 15.08 -4.94 19.59
CA PRO A 162 15.48 -6.20 20.20
C PRO A 162 16.74 -5.98 21.03
N PRO A 163 16.90 -6.66 22.18
CA PRO A 163 18.09 -6.51 23.00
C PRO A 163 19.32 -6.85 22.15
N GLN A 164 20.25 -5.91 22.02
CA GLN A 164 21.56 -6.20 21.46
C GLN A 164 22.22 -7.23 22.36
N GLN A 165 22.30 -8.48 21.91
CA GLN A 165 23.18 -9.45 22.55
C GLN A 165 24.62 -8.96 22.35
N PRO A 166 25.38 -8.71 23.43
CA PRO A 166 26.78 -8.38 23.29
C PRO A 166 27.46 -9.54 22.59
N THR A 167 28.06 -9.26 21.44
CA THR A 167 28.93 -10.19 20.74
C THR A 167 30.15 -10.38 21.63
N LEU A 168 30.20 -11.51 22.34
CA LEU A 168 31.39 -11.93 23.06
C LEU A 168 32.43 -12.35 22.01
N PHE A 169 33.48 -11.55 21.89
CA PHE A 169 34.73 -11.93 21.23
C PHE A 169 35.56 -12.85 22.14
#